data_AF-B4SE87-F1
#
_entry.id   AF-B4SE87-F1
#
_cell.length_a   1.000
_cell.length_b   1.000
_cell.length_c   1.000
_cell.angle_alpha   90.00
_cell.angle_beta   90.00
_cell.angle_gamma   90.00
#
_symmetry.space_group_name_H-M   'P 1'
#
loop_
_entity.id
_entity.type
_entity.pdbx_description
1 polymer ?
#
loop_
_entity_poly.entity_id
_entity_poly.type
_entity_poly.pdbx_seq_one_letter_code
_entity_poly.pdbx_strand_id
1 'polypeptide(L)'
;MNRDQRVLFAVLALFILAALWIFRPTVNAENVSVHAVASAPIDSTVCIAPTEYMRNSHMQVLDNWRRTGARDSHPYVTPDGRKFQKSLDTCLGCHGTNRYFCISCHMYADAKPNCWNCHQSPLEKP
;
A
#
# COMPACT_ATOMS: atom_id res chain seq x y z
N MET A 1 13.05 48.06 -28.87
CA MET A 1 13.61 47.37 -27.68
C MET A 1 14.94 48.02 -27.35
N ASN A 2 14.97 48.76 -26.24
CA ASN A 2 16.07 49.66 -25.91
C ASN A 2 17.26 48.87 -25.35
N ARG A 3 18.47 49.41 -25.47
CA ARG A 3 19.71 48.78 -25.00
C ARG A 3 19.60 48.31 -23.54
N ASP A 4 18.96 49.11 -22.70
CA ASP A 4 18.77 48.83 -21.28
C ASP A 4 17.81 47.66 -21.04
N GLN A 5 16.76 47.53 -21.88
CA GLN A 5 15.85 46.39 -21.83
C GLN A 5 16.56 45.08 -22.23
N ARG A 6 17.47 45.14 -23.22
CA ARG A 6 18.26 43.96 -23.65
C ARG A 6 19.21 43.49 -22.55
N VAL A 7 19.85 44.42 -21.84
CA VAL A 7 20.72 44.11 -20.70
C VAL A 7 19.92 43.51 -19.54
N LEU A 8 18.75 44.08 -19.22
CA LEU A 8 17.87 43.56 -18.18
C LEU A 8 17.44 42.10 -18.48
N PHE A 9 16.99 41.82 -19.71
CA PHE A 9 16.60 40.47 -20.11
C PHE A 9 17.76 39.48 -20.11
N ALA A 10 18.96 39.92 -20.51
CA ALA A 10 20.15 39.06 -20.49
C ALA A 10 20.55 38.65 -19.06
N VAL A 11 20.53 39.59 -18.12
CA VAL A 11 20.83 39.32 -16.70
C VAL A 11 19.75 38.42 -16.07
N LEU A 12 18.47 38.68 -16.36
CA LEU A 12 17.37 37.88 -15.85
C LEU A 12 17.44 36.42 -16.36
N ALA A 13 17.72 36.24 -17.65
CA ALA A 13 17.87 34.92 -18.25
C ALA A 13 19.06 34.14 -17.64
N LEU A 14 20.19 34.82 -17.41
CA LEU A 14 21.38 34.21 -16.80
C LEU A 14 21.11 33.79 -15.35
N PHE A 15 20.36 34.59 -14.59
CA PHE A 15 19.96 34.27 -13.23
C PHE A 15 18.99 33.07 -13.16
N ILE A 16 18.01 33.01 -14.06
CA ILE A 16 17.07 31.87 -14.14
C ILE A 16 17.80 30.58 -14.51
N LEU A 17 18.73 30.62 -15.46
CA LEU A 17 19.52 29.45 -15.85
C LEU A 17 20.42 28.96 -14.72
N ALA A 18 21.03 29.86 -13.95
CA ALA A 18 21.81 29.51 -12.78
C ALA A 18 20.94 28.88 -11.68
N ALA A 19 19.75 29.43 -11.41
CA ALA A 19 18.81 28.87 -10.44
C ALA A 19 18.33 27.47 -10.85
N LEU A 20 18.00 27.27 -12.12
CA LEU A 20 17.60 25.95 -12.64
C LEU A 20 18.71 24.91 -12.59
N TRP A 21 19.98 25.33 -12.63
CA TRP A 21 21.13 24.43 -12.48
C TRP A 21 21.38 24.07 -11.01
N ILE A 22 21.29 25.04 -10.09
CA ILE A 22 21.46 24.84 -8.64
C ILE A 22 20.34 23.96 -8.07
N PHE A 23 19.10 24.17 -8.50
CA PHE A 23 17.93 23.44 -7.99
C PHE A 23 17.53 22.23 -8.85
N ARG A 24 18.47 21.59 -9.55
CA ARG A 24 18.16 20.33 -10.26
C ARG A 24 17.80 19.24 -9.25
N PRO A 25 16.60 18.65 -9.31
CA PRO A 25 16.27 17.53 -8.45
C PRO A 25 17.14 16.33 -8.86
N THR A 26 17.85 15.77 -7.87
CA THR A 26 18.55 14.49 -8.02
C THR A 26 17.50 13.38 -8.04
N VAL A 27 17.16 12.88 -9.23
CA VAL A 27 16.27 11.72 -9.36
C VAL A 27 17.09 10.48 -9.02
N ASN A 28 17.03 10.05 -7.76
CA ASN A 28 17.52 8.75 -7.36
C ASN A 28 16.43 7.72 -7.69
N ALA A 29 16.65 6.95 -8.77
CA ALA A 29 15.82 5.79 -9.06
C ALA A 29 16.25 4.66 -8.12
N GLU A 30 15.61 4.58 -6.94
CA GLU A 30 15.78 3.43 -6.06
C GLU A 30 15.01 2.25 -6.66
N ASN A 31 15.76 1.25 -7.12
CA ASN A 31 15.25 -0.01 -7.63
C ASN A 31 14.77 -0.88 -6.47
N VAL A 32 13.54 -0.64 -6.01
CA VAL A 32 12.88 -1.53 -5.05
C VAL A 32 12.63 -2.88 -5.71
N SER A 33 13.50 -3.84 -5.43
CA SER A 33 13.31 -5.23 -5.82
C SER A 33 12.28 -5.88 -4.89
N VAL A 34 11.04 -5.94 -5.36
CA VAL A 34 9.97 -6.70 -4.69
C VAL A 34 10.32 -8.19 -4.82
N HIS A 35 10.85 -8.75 -3.74
CA HIS A 35 11.04 -10.19 -3.63
C HIS A 35 9.66 -10.82 -3.45
N ALA A 36 9.07 -11.28 -4.55
CA ALA A 36 7.89 -12.12 -4.50
C ALA A 36 8.30 -13.46 -3.86
N VAL A 37 8.12 -13.58 -2.55
CA VAL A 37 8.22 -14.86 -1.87
C VAL A 37 7.05 -15.71 -2.36
N ALA A 38 7.33 -16.68 -3.23
CA ALA A 38 6.37 -17.70 -3.59
C ALA A 38 6.00 -18.48 -2.32
N SER A 39 4.84 -18.18 -1.74
CA SER A 39 4.29 -18.97 -0.64
C SER A 39 3.72 -20.27 -1.22
N ALA A 40 4.19 -21.40 -0.70
CA ALA A 40 3.50 -22.67 -0.88
C ALA A 40 2.02 -22.51 -0.46
N PRO A 41 1.06 -23.21 -1.08
CA PRO A 41 -0.33 -23.13 -0.66
C PRO A 41 -0.45 -23.58 0.80
N ILE A 42 -0.67 -22.62 1.69
CA ILE A 42 -0.94 -22.87 3.10
C ILE A 42 -2.42 -23.24 3.19
N ASP A 43 -2.72 -24.36 3.85
CA ASP A 43 -4.10 -24.70 4.19
C ASP A 43 -4.66 -23.64 5.15
N SER A 44 -5.52 -22.77 4.61
CA SER A 44 -6.12 -21.65 5.36
C SER A 44 -7.23 -22.09 6.30
N THR A 45 -7.62 -23.37 6.33
CA THR A 45 -8.75 -23.86 7.14
C THR A 45 -8.55 -23.64 8.64
N VAL A 46 -7.29 -23.59 9.09
CA VAL A 46 -6.87 -23.37 10.49
C VAL A 46 -5.76 -22.32 10.57
N CYS A 47 -5.87 -21.19 9.88
CA CYS A 47 -4.85 -20.13 9.90
C CYS A 47 -4.68 -19.51 11.32
N ILE A 48 -5.51 -18.53 11.69
CA ILE A 48 -5.54 -17.94 13.04
C ILE A 48 -6.69 -18.47 13.89
N ALA A 49 -7.72 -19.03 13.25
CA ALA A 49 -8.89 -19.62 13.88
C ALA A 49 -9.57 -20.58 12.88
N PRO A 50 -10.44 -21.48 13.34
CA PRO A 50 -11.21 -22.36 12.47
C PRO A 50 -12.09 -21.60 11.50
N THR A 51 -12.35 -22.21 10.34
CA THR A 51 -13.20 -21.63 9.27
C THR A 51 -14.59 -21.21 9.77
N GLU A 52 -15.23 -22.01 10.63
CA GLU A 52 -16.55 -21.70 11.18
C GLU A 52 -16.55 -20.38 11.96
N TYR A 53 -15.56 -20.19 12.85
CA TYR A 53 -15.41 -18.95 13.61
C TYR A 53 -15.14 -17.77 12.68
N MET A 54 -14.24 -17.93 11.71
CA MET A 54 -13.91 -16.85 10.77
C MET A 54 -15.12 -16.44 9.93
N ARG A 55 -16.00 -17.35 9.52
CA ARG A 55 -17.23 -16.98 8.78
C ARG A 55 -18.15 -16.04 9.57
N ASN A 56 -18.22 -16.21 10.88
CA ASN A 56 -19.13 -15.43 11.75
C ASN A 56 -18.47 -14.18 12.34
N SER A 57 -17.14 -14.18 12.47
CA SER A 57 -16.41 -13.15 13.22
C SER A 57 -15.32 -12.43 12.42
N HIS A 58 -15.15 -12.73 11.11
CA HIS A 58 -14.07 -12.17 10.28
C HIS A 58 -13.87 -10.67 10.49
N MET A 59 -14.95 -9.90 10.32
CA MET A 59 -14.87 -8.44 10.33
C MET A 59 -14.60 -7.87 11.71
N GLN A 60 -15.02 -8.56 12.77
CA GLN A 60 -14.74 -8.16 14.15
C GLN A 60 -13.26 -8.35 14.47
N VAL A 61 -12.67 -9.45 14.02
CA VAL A 61 -11.23 -9.70 14.14
C VAL A 61 -10.44 -8.64 13.38
N LEU A 62 -10.82 -8.36 12.11
CA LEU A 62 -10.15 -7.35 11.30
C LEU A 62 -10.25 -5.94 11.89
N ASP A 63 -11.42 -5.52 12.38
CA ASP A 63 -11.58 -4.21 13.03
C ASP A 63 -10.76 -4.12 14.32
N ASN A 64 -10.75 -5.18 15.13
CA ASN A 64 -9.93 -5.23 16.34
C ASN A 64 -8.44 -5.10 16.01
N TRP A 65 -7.94 -5.86 15.03
CA TRP A 65 -6.54 -5.81 14.62
C TRP A 65 -6.17 -4.48 13.98
N ARG A 66 -7.08 -3.87 13.21
CA ARG A 66 -6.90 -2.52 12.67
C ARG A 66 -6.71 -1.49 13.77
N ARG A 67 -7.49 -1.56 14.86
CA ARG A 67 -7.41 -0.60 15.97
C ARG A 67 -6.20 -0.84 16.87
N THR A 68 -5.85 -2.10 17.09
CA THR A 68 -4.86 -2.50 18.10
C THR A 68 -3.49 -2.82 17.54
N GLY A 69 -3.36 -3.29 16.30
CA GLY A 69 -2.11 -3.86 15.77
C GLY A 69 -0.92 -2.90 15.72
N ALA A 70 -1.16 -1.59 15.54
CA ALA A 70 -0.11 -0.57 15.61
C ALA A 70 0.23 -0.13 17.05
N ARG A 71 -0.64 -0.40 18.01
CA ARG A 71 -0.52 0.06 19.41
C ARG A 71 -0.07 -1.03 20.35
N ASP A 72 -0.45 -2.27 20.05
CA ASP A 72 -0.18 -3.44 20.85
C ASP A 72 0.89 -4.28 20.15
N SER A 73 2.08 -4.33 20.76
CA SER A 73 3.20 -5.13 20.29
C SER A 73 3.05 -6.62 20.61
N HIS A 74 2.06 -7.02 21.42
CA HIS A 74 1.85 -8.43 21.75
C HIS A 74 1.28 -9.18 20.55
N PRO A 75 1.86 -10.34 20.19
CA PRO A 75 1.32 -11.18 19.14
C PRO A 75 -0.05 -11.73 19.55
N TYR A 76 -0.92 -11.93 18.57
CA TYR A 76 -2.11 -12.74 18.76
C TYR A 76 -1.70 -14.20 18.98
N VAL A 77 -2.24 -14.84 20.01
CA VAL A 77 -1.93 -16.23 20.35
C VAL A 77 -3.18 -17.07 20.17
N THR A 78 -3.08 -18.12 19.36
CA THR A 78 -4.19 -19.06 19.15
C THR A 78 -4.31 -20.04 20.32
N PRO A 79 -5.45 -20.75 20.47
CA PRO A 79 -5.62 -21.76 21.53
C PRO A 79 -4.56 -22.88 21.50
N ASP A 80 -4.02 -23.19 20.32
CA ASP A 80 -2.95 -24.16 20.10
C ASP A 80 -1.53 -23.56 20.26
N GLY A 81 -1.41 -22.30 20.67
CA GLY A 81 -0.14 -21.66 21.03
C GLY A 81 0.64 -21.02 19.87
N ARG A 82 0.11 -21.04 18.64
CA ARG A 82 0.73 -20.33 17.51
C ARG A 82 0.61 -18.83 17.70
N LYS A 83 1.65 -18.11 17.30
CA LYS A 83 1.76 -16.66 17.47
C LYS A 83 1.70 -15.97 16.12
N PHE A 84 0.90 -14.92 16.04
CA PHE A 84 0.64 -14.18 14.82
C PHE A 84 0.79 -12.68 15.06
N GLN A 85 1.37 -11.97 14.09
CA GLN A 85 1.37 -10.52 14.12
C GLN A 85 -0.04 -10.02 13.78
N LYS A 86 -0.50 -8.98 14.48
CA LYS A 86 -1.79 -8.36 14.19
C LYS A 86 -1.69 -7.45 12.96
N SER A 87 -1.59 -8.06 11.78
CA SER A 87 -1.38 -7.37 10.51
C SER A 87 -2.18 -8.02 9.38
N LEU A 88 -2.46 -7.24 8.33
CA LEU A 88 -3.09 -7.78 7.13
C LEU A 88 -2.16 -8.79 6.42
N ASP A 89 -0.84 -8.57 6.49
CA ASP A 89 0.17 -9.47 5.92
C ASP A 89 0.08 -10.89 6.49
N THR A 90 -0.25 -11.01 7.78
CA THR A 90 -0.51 -12.32 8.39
C THR A 90 -1.68 -13.03 7.72
N CYS A 91 -2.79 -12.33 7.47
CA CYS A 91 -3.93 -12.90 6.77
C CYS A 91 -3.56 -13.28 5.33
N LEU A 92 -2.80 -12.44 4.63
CA LEU A 92 -2.35 -12.68 3.26
C LEU A 92 -1.34 -13.83 3.17
N GLY A 93 -0.58 -14.13 4.22
CA GLY A 93 0.27 -15.32 4.29
C GLY A 93 -0.54 -16.62 4.10
N CYS A 94 -1.76 -16.67 4.66
CA CYS A 94 -2.67 -17.80 4.51
C CYS A 94 -3.63 -17.65 3.31
N HIS A 95 -3.99 -16.42 2.91
CA HIS A 95 -5.00 -16.11 1.89
C HIS A 95 -4.42 -15.56 0.57
N GLY A 96 -3.13 -15.78 0.31
CA GLY A 96 -2.36 -15.08 -0.72
C GLY A 96 -2.67 -15.43 -2.18
N THR A 97 -3.52 -16.43 -2.44
CA THR A 97 -3.81 -16.89 -3.81
C THR A 97 -4.91 -16.09 -4.51
N ASN A 98 -5.66 -15.24 -3.79
CA ASN A 98 -6.76 -14.48 -4.38
C ASN A 98 -6.30 -13.12 -4.92
N ARG A 99 -6.07 -13.05 -6.22
CA ARG A 99 -5.73 -11.81 -6.95
C ARG A 99 -6.77 -10.69 -6.87
N TYR A 100 -8.01 -11.00 -6.47
CA TYR A 100 -9.10 -10.03 -6.29
C TYR A 100 -9.35 -9.64 -4.83
N PHE A 101 -8.54 -10.14 -3.88
CA PHE A 101 -8.75 -9.93 -2.45
C PHE A 101 -8.97 -8.45 -2.10
N CYS A 102 -8.07 -7.57 -2.57
CA CYS A 102 -8.13 -6.14 -2.26
C CYS A 102 -9.44 -5.52 -2.77
N ILE A 103 -9.87 -5.88 -3.98
CA ILE A 103 -11.10 -5.36 -4.59
C ILE A 103 -12.32 -5.85 -3.82
N SER A 104 -12.45 -7.15 -3.59
CA SER A 104 -13.61 -7.72 -2.90
C SER A 104 -13.75 -7.20 -1.47
N CYS A 105 -12.64 -7.10 -0.74
CA CYS A 105 -12.63 -6.59 0.63
C CYS A 105 -13.02 -5.11 0.68
N HIS A 106 -12.45 -4.27 -0.19
CA HIS A 106 -12.77 -2.85 -0.22
C HIS A 106 -14.19 -2.56 -0.69
N MET A 107 -14.71 -3.34 -1.65
CA MET A 107 -16.11 -3.25 -2.07
C MET A 107 -17.07 -3.64 -0.94
N TYR A 108 -16.76 -4.70 -0.20
CA TYR A 108 -17.57 -5.13 0.95
C TYR A 108 -17.55 -4.10 2.09
N ALA A 109 -16.38 -3.54 2.40
CA ALA A 109 -16.20 -2.62 3.51
C ALA A 109 -16.51 -1.15 3.18
N ASP A 110 -16.88 -0.84 1.93
CA ASP A 110 -16.97 0.53 1.36
C ASP A 110 -15.75 1.41 1.75
N ALA A 111 -14.55 0.82 1.69
CA ALA A 111 -13.33 1.48 2.15
C ALA A 111 -12.82 2.49 1.10
N LYS A 112 -12.77 3.78 1.48
CA LYS A 112 -12.37 4.91 0.61
C LYS A 112 -11.00 5.50 0.99
N PRO A 113 -10.21 6.00 0.01
CA PRO A 113 -10.40 5.81 -1.43
C PRO A 113 -10.16 4.33 -1.84
N ASN A 114 -10.97 3.81 -2.75
CA ASN A 114 -10.77 2.47 -3.31
C ASN A 114 -9.56 2.47 -4.27
N CYS A 115 -9.11 1.29 -4.68
CA CYS A 115 -7.95 1.15 -5.58
C CYS A 115 -8.12 1.94 -6.88
N TRP A 116 -9.35 2.06 -7.39
CA TRP A 116 -9.68 2.73 -8.65
C TRP A 116 -9.87 4.25 -8.52
N ASN A 117 -9.88 4.79 -7.30
CA ASN A 117 -9.82 6.24 -7.11
C ASN A 117 -8.47 6.82 -7.55
N CYS A 118 -7.41 5.98 -7.64
CA CYS A 118 -6.08 6.38 -8.09
C CYS A 118 -5.54 5.53 -9.27
N HIS A 119 -6.10 4.34 -9.53
CA HIS A 119 -5.78 3.50 -10.69
C HIS A 119 -6.97 3.46 -11.67
N GLN A 120 -6.74 3.40 -12.99
CA GLN A 120 -7.85 3.16 -13.94
C GLN A 120 -8.35 1.72 -13.79
N SER A 121 -9.67 1.53 -13.71
CA SER A 121 -10.25 0.19 -13.64
C SER A 121 -10.05 -0.56 -14.96
N PRO A 122 -9.65 -1.84 -14.94
CA PRO A 122 -9.66 -2.68 -16.14
C PRO A 122 -11.08 -2.91 -16.68
N LEU A 123 -12.13 -2.52 -15.94
CA LEU A 123 -13.53 -2.56 -16.36
C LEU A 123 -14.00 -1.27 -17.08
N GLU A 124 -13.15 -0.23 -17.17
CA GLU A 124 -13.49 1.06 -17.78
C GLU A 124 -13.02 1.22 -19.23
N LYS A 125 -12.68 0.13 -19.93
CA LYS A 125 -12.54 0.21 -21.39
C LYS A 125 -13.93 0.22 -22.07
N PRO A 126 -14.22 1.18 -22.95
CA PRO A 126 -15.37 1.09 -23.85
C PRO A 126 -15.25 -0.10 -24.81
#